data_AF-A0A1Y4LJM7-F1
#
_entry.id   AF-A0A1Y4LJM7-F1
#
_cell.length_a   1.000
_cell.length_b   1.000
_cell.length_c   1.000
_cell.angle_alpha   90.00
_cell.angle_beta   90.00
_cell.angle_gamma   90.00
#
_symmetry.space_group_name_H-M   'P 1'
#
loop_
_entity.id
_entity.type
_entity.pdbx_description
1 polymer ?
#
loop_
_entity_poly.entity_id
_entity_poly.type
_entity_poly.pdbx_seq_one_letter_code
_entity_poly.pdbx_strand_id
1 'polypeptide(L)'
;MYVKVYERLWCSVSVLVGAVLAVFAFVPGAWRTGILLLVFAVWGIWVFMIILRPRIAWRRAQRNFLGRRRSTGDGQARFRAEETMVKHVNYRISARLHSAYPDASWEWETKDPARLIVRGGKGRLLLHGVPDYNYAEVDLRPNGCMECSLLRVVPVPSEHDLKEETPRADEQFNPQVWFEIQGRQVLEELIADLDSRGHNSLIMNEDGSVTVEGEFDDKAVPAFTSFPSKVHWPQTVRVLESEGYAADVDGEAIRVTW
;
A
#
# COMPACT_ATOMS: atom_id res chain seq x y z
N MET A 1 -31.77 -40.56 -13.83
CA MET A 1 -32.66 -39.76 -12.95
C MET A 1 -34.13 -40.19 -13.04
N TYR A 2 -34.62 -40.66 -14.19
CA TYR A 2 -36.00 -41.10 -14.39
C TYR A 2 -36.41 -42.35 -13.57
N VAL A 3 -35.52 -43.32 -13.40
CA VAL A 3 -35.81 -44.58 -12.67
C VAL A 3 -36.21 -44.32 -11.20
N LYS A 4 -35.52 -43.42 -10.50
CA LYS A 4 -35.84 -43.06 -9.11
C LYS A 4 -37.15 -42.28 -8.94
N VAL A 5 -37.60 -41.58 -9.99
CA VAL A 5 -38.89 -40.88 -9.97
C VAL A 5 -40.02 -41.89 -10.15
N TYR A 6 -39.84 -42.86 -11.05
CA TYR A 6 -40.81 -43.92 -11.30
C TYR A 6 -41.07 -44.79 -10.07
N GLU A 7 -40.03 -45.22 -9.35
CA GLU A 7 -40.17 -45.99 -8.10
C GLU A 7 -40.94 -45.21 -7.02
N ARG A 8 -40.68 -43.90 -6.87
CA ARG A 8 -41.42 -43.04 -5.93
C ARG A 8 -42.88 -42.88 -6.32
N LEU A 9 -43.17 -42.79 -7.62
CA LEU A 9 -44.54 -42.72 -8.12
C LEU A 9 -45.28 -44.05 -7.86
N TRP A 10 -44.65 -45.19 -8.09
CA TRP A 10 -45.25 -46.52 -7.86
C TRP A 10 -45.61 -46.76 -6.39
N CYS A 11 -44.69 -46.46 -5.46
CA CYS A 11 -45.00 -46.54 -4.03
C CYS A 11 -46.13 -45.58 -3.62
N SER A 12 -46.16 -44.37 -4.19
CA SER A 12 -47.23 -43.40 -3.89
C SER A 12 -48.59 -43.82 -4.45
N VAL A 13 -48.63 -44.48 -5.61
CA VAL A 13 -49.86 -45.02 -6.21
C VAL A 13 -50.40 -46.15 -5.34
N SER A 14 -49.54 -47.02 -4.81
CA SER A 14 -49.95 -48.06 -3.87
C SER A 14 -50.58 -47.49 -2.59
N VAL A 15 -49.97 -46.43 -2.03
CA VAL A 15 -50.52 -45.71 -0.86
C VAL A 15 -51.86 -45.03 -1.18
N LEU A 16 -52.00 -44.44 -2.37
CA LEU A 16 -53.27 -43.83 -2.82
C LEU A 16 -54.38 -44.88 -2.90
N VAL A 17 -54.11 -46.03 -3.51
CA VAL A 17 -55.08 -47.12 -3.65
C VAL A 17 -55.51 -47.61 -2.27
N GLY A 18 -54.57 -47.80 -1.32
CA GLY A 18 -54.88 -48.15 0.06
C GLY A 18 -55.75 -47.10 0.77
N ALA A 19 -55.44 -45.81 0.61
CA ALA A 19 -56.21 -44.72 1.19
C ALA A 19 -57.64 -44.64 0.62
N VAL A 20 -57.81 -44.84 -0.69
CA VAL A 20 -59.13 -44.87 -1.34
C VAL A 20 -59.96 -46.03 -0.80
N LEU A 21 -59.38 -47.24 -0.69
CA LEU A 21 -60.06 -48.41 -0.13
C LEU A 21 -60.47 -48.20 1.33
N ALA A 22 -59.60 -47.59 2.14
CA ALA A 22 -59.91 -47.27 3.54
C ALA A 22 -61.08 -46.28 3.66
N VAL A 23 -61.13 -45.25 2.81
CA VAL A 23 -62.24 -44.29 2.76
C VAL A 23 -63.54 -44.97 2.33
N PHE A 24 -63.49 -45.91 1.38
CA PHE A 24 -64.65 -46.71 0.99
C PHE A 24 -65.16 -47.63 2.10
N ALA A 25 -64.26 -48.15 2.94
CA ALA A 25 -64.62 -49.07 4.03
C ALA A 25 -65.18 -48.35 5.27
N PHE A 26 -64.63 -47.18 5.63
CA PHE A 26 -64.93 -46.53 6.92
C PHE A 26 -65.85 -45.30 6.83
N VAL A 27 -66.06 -44.70 5.66
CA VAL A 27 -66.79 -43.41 5.56
C VAL A 27 -68.26 -43.61 5.15
N PRO A 28 -69.23 -43.08 5.92
CA PRO A 28 -70.65 -43.11 5.57
C PRO A 28 -70.93 -42.31 4.29
N GLY A 29 -71.89 -42.79 3.49
CA GLY A 29 -72.05 -42.42 2.07
C GLY A 29 -72.16 -40.91 1.78
N ALA A 30 -72.66 -40.11 2.71
CA ALA A 30 -72.81 -38.67 2.52
C ALA A 30 -71.47 -37.90 2.47
N TRP A 31 -70.41 -38.40 3.11
CA TRP A 31 -69.11 -37.69 3.21
C TRP A 31 -68.01 -38.33 2.34
N ARG A 32 -68.31 -39.49 1.75
CA ARG A 32 -67.36 -40.32 1.00
C ARG A 32 -66.82 -39.58 -0.24
N THR A 33 -67.68 -38.93 -1.01
CA THR A 33 -67.29 -38.22 -2.25
C THR A 33 -66.39 -37.02 -1.96
N GLY A 34 -66.70 -36.24 -0.92
CA GLY A 34 -65.90 -35.07 -0.52
C GLY A 34 -64.48 -35.46 -0.08
N ILE A 35 -64.35 -36.52 0.72
CA ILE A 35 -63.04 -37.00 1.18
C ILE A 35 -62.23 -37.57 0.01
N LEU A 36 -62.85 -38.30 -0.92
CA LEU A 36 -62.15 -38.83 -2.10
C LEU A 36 -61.62 -37.71 -3.00
N LEU A 37 -62.39 -36.65 -3.22
CA LEU A 37 -61.94 -35.49 -4.01
C LEU A 37 -60.73 -34.81 -3.36
N LEU A 38 -60.73 -34.66 -2.03
CA LEU A 38 -59.61 -34.09 -1.30
C LEU A 38 -58.36 -34.95 -1.43
N VAL A 39 -58.48 -36.27 -1.22
CA VAL A 39 -57.36 -37.22 -1.34
C VAL A 39 -56.77 -37.18 -2.75
N PHE A 40 -57.61 -37.14 -3.78
CA PHE A 40 -57.15 -37.08 -5.17
C PHE A 40 -56.49 -35.74 -5.51
N ALA A 41 -57.04 -34.62 -5.01
CA ALA A 41 -56.47 -33.29 -5.20
C ALA A 41 -55.07 -33.17 -4.56
N VAL A 42 -54.93 -33.63 -3.31
CA VAL A 42 -53.65 -33.63 -2.59
C VAL A 42 -52.61 -34.49 -3.32
N TRP A 43 -53.01 -35.67 -3.79
CA TRP A 43 -52.12 -36.55 -4.54
C TRP A 43 -51.70 -35.93 -5.89
N GLY A 44 -52.64 -35.33 -6.63
CA GLY A 44 -52.36 -34.65 -7.90
C GLY A 44 -51.39 -33.47 -7.74
N ILE A 45 -51.57 -32.65 -6.69
CA ILE A 45 -50.66 -31.55 -6.35
C ILE A 45 -49.25 -32.08 -6.04
N TRP A 46 -49.15 -33.19 -5.31
CA TRP A 46 -47.88 -33.80 -4.94
C TRP A 46 -47.11 -34.34 -6.17
N VAL A 47 -47.80 -35.03 -7.08
CA VAL A 47 -47.23 -35.50 -8.36
C VAL A 47 -46.75 -34.33 -9.22
N PHE A 48 -47.57 -33.27 -9.32
CA PHE A 48 -47.21 -32.06 -10.06
C PHE A 48 -45.95 -31.39 -9.50
N MET A 49 -45.82 -31.29 -8.17
CA MET A 49 -44.62 -30.74 -7.54
C MET A 49 -43.35 -31.55 -7.84
N ILE A 50 -43.42 -32.89 -7.83
CA ILE A 50 -42.27 -33.77 -8.14
C ILE A 50 -41.78 -33.57 -9.57
N ILE A 51 -42.71 -33.44 -10.53
CA ILE A 51 -42.38 -33.25 -11.95
C ILE A 51 -41.84 -31.84 -12.21
N LEU A 52 -42.32 -30.82 -11.49
CA LEU A 52 -41.91 -29.43 -11.70
C LEU A 52 -40.55 -29.10 -11.05
N ARG A 53 -40.18 -29.80 -9.98
CA ARG A 53 -38.90 -29.62 -9.25
C ARG A 53 -37.64 -29.67 -10.13
N PRO A 54 -37.43 -30.67 -11.03
CA PRO A 54 -36.26 -30.71 -11.90
C PRO A 54 -36.24 -29.55 -12.91
N ARG A 55 -37.42 -29.09 -13.36
CA ARG A 55 -37.53 -28.00 -14.35
C ARG A 55 -37.14 -26.64 -13.78
N ILE A 56 -37.40 -26.43 -12.49
CA ILE A 56 -37.01 -25.21 -11.76
C ILE A 56 -35.53 -25.28 -11.33
N ALA A 57 -35.04 -26.46 -10.96
CA ALA A 57 -33.63 -26.68 -10.62
C ALA A 57 -32.71 -26.45 -11.82
N TRP A 58 -33.11 -26.87 -13.02
CA TRP A 58 -32.35 -26.67 -14.25
C TRP A 58 -32.19 -25.18 -14.61
N ARG A 59 -33.28 -24.39 -14.51
CA ARG A 59 -33.22 -22.93 -14.70
C ARG A 59 -32.31 -22.21 -13.67
N ARG A 60 -32.32 -22.66 -12.41
CA ARG A 60 -31.42 -22.14 -11.38
C ARG A 60 -29.96 -22.54 -11.60
N ALA A 61 -29.71 -23.78 -12.02
CA ALA A 61 -28.37 -24.25 -12.33
C ALA A 61 -27.74 -23.44 -13.48
N GLN A 62 -28.51 -23.18 -14.55
CA GLN A 62 -28.02 -22.42 -15.70
C GLN A 62 -27.63 -20.98 -15.36
N ARG A 63 -28.39 -20.30 -14.48
CA ARG A 63 -28.02 -18.98 -13.94
C ARG A 63 -26.69 -19.02 -13.17
N ASN A 64 -26.48 -20.05 -12.37
CA ASN A 64 -25.27 -20.20 -11.58
C ASN A 64 -24.04 -20.53 -12.45
N PHE A 65 -24.20 -21.32 -13.53
CA PHE A 65 -23.11 -21.62 -14.48
C PHE A 65 -22.68 -20.38 -15.28
N LEU A 66 -23.63 -19.58 -15.76
CA LEU A 66 -23.34 -18.34 -16.48
C LEU A 66 -22.65 -17.31 -15.58
N GLY A 67 -23.10 -17.16 -14.32
CA GLY A 67 -22.44 -16.30 -13.34
C GLY A 67 -21.01 -16.76 -13.01
N ARG A 68 -20.82 -18.07 -12.79
CA ARG A 68 -19.49 -18.65 -12.50
C ARG A 68 -18.51 -18.43 -13.65
N ARG A 69 -18.94 -18.61 -14.91
CA ARG A 69 -18.10 -18.43 -16.11
C ARG A 69 -17.73 -16.96 -16.34
N ARG A 70 -18.61 -16.02 -15.99
CA ARG A 70 -18.31 -14.58 -16.07
C ARG A 70 -17.27 -14.18 -15.03
N SER A 71 -17.39 -14.67 -13.80
CA SER A 71 -16.40 -14.40 -12.75
C SER A 71 -15.02 -15.00 -13.06
N THR A 72 -14.93 -16.21 -13.61
CA THR A 72 -13.64 -16.78 -14.04
C THR A 72 -13.08 -16.10 -15.29
N GLY A 73 -13.93 -15.73 -16.25
CA GLY A 73 -13.52 -14.97 -17.44
C GLY A 73 -12.97 -13.59 -17.10
N ASP A 74 -13.65 -12.85 -16.22
CA ASP A 74 -13.22 -11.53 -15.74
C ASP A 74 -11.92 -11.63 -14.94
N GLY A 75 -11.78 -12.66 -14.09
CA GLY A 75 -10.53 -12.89 -13.35
C GLY A 75 -9.35 -13.17 -14.27
N GLN A 76 -9.53 -14.01 -15.29
CA GLN A 76 -8.46 -14.33 -16.24
C GLN A 76 -8.13 -13.18 -17.19
N ALA A 77 -9.12 -12.38 -17.59
CA ALA A 77 -8.89 -11.16 -18.37
C ALA A 77 -8.14 -10.11 -17.55
N ARG A 78 -8.49 -9.92 -16.27
CA ARG A 78 -7.79 -9.02 -15.33
C ARG A 78 -6.35 -9.45 -15.11
N PHE A 79 -6.10 -10.73 -14.85
CA PHE A 79 -4.74 -11.26 -14.69
C PHE A 79 -3.87 -11.01 -15.92
N ARG A 80 -4.41 -11.24 -17.14
CA ARG A 80 -3.68 -10.93 -18.37
C ARG A 80 -3.42 -9.43 -18.53
N ALA A 81 -4.39 -8.58 -18.19
CA ALA A 81 -4.23 -7.13 -18.26
C ALA A 81 -3.15 -6.64 -17.28
N GLU A 82 -3.16 -7.13 -16.05
CA GLU A 82 -2.13 -6.84 -15.03
C GLU A 82 -0.74 -7.27 -15.52
N GLU A 83 -0.60 -8.47 -16.09
CA GLU A 83 0.67 -8.95 -16.65
C GLU A 83 1.17 -8.08 -17.81
N THR A 84 0.27 -7.64 -18.71
CA THR A 84 0.63 -6.74 -19.81
C THR A 84 1.03 -5.35 -19.33
N MET A 85 0.38 -4.84 -18.27
CA MET A 85 0.73 -3.55 -17.67
C MET A 85 2.12 -3.61 -17.03
N VAL A 86 2.42 -4.67 -16.28
CA VAL A 86 3.77 -4.86 -15.70
C VAL A 86 4.83 -4.85 -16.80
N LYS A 87 4.63 -5.58 -17.89
CA LYS A 87 5.56 -5.60 -19.02
C LYS A 87 5.75 -4.21 -19.65
N HIS A 88 4.67 -3.44 -19.81
CA HIS A 88 4.75 -2.11 -20.37
C HIS A 88 5.52 -1.14 -19.48
N VAL A 89 5.25 -1.15 -18.16
CA VAL A 89 5.98 -0.35 -17.19
C VAL A 89 7.46 -0.73 -17.17
N ASN A 90 7.75 -2.03 -17.14
CA ASN A 90 9.13 -2.51 -17.19
C ASN A 90 9.83 -2.02 -18.45
N TYR A 91 9.20 -2.09 -19.62
CA TYR A 91 9.79 -1.58 -20.84
C TYR A 91 10.11 -0.08 -20.77
N ARG A 92 9.23 0.73 -20.17
CA ARG A 92 9.49 2.17 -19.99
C ARG A 92 10.63 2.46 -19.02
N ILE A 93 10.71 1.73 -17.91
CA ILE A 93 11.81 1.84 -16.95
C ILE A 93 13.12 1.45 -17.64
N SER A 94 13.15 0.31 -18.33
CA SER A 94 14.32 -0.14 -19.10
C SER A 94 14.74 0.89 -20.14
N ALA A 95 13.81 1.43 -20.93
CA ALA A 95 14.12 2.44 -21.94
C ALA A 95 14.75 3.70 -21.33
N ARG A 96 14.27 4.13 -20.15
CA ARG A 96 14.78 5.31 -19.45
C ARG A 96 16.12 5.05 -18.76
N LEU A 97 16.35 3.82 -18.30
CA LEU A 97 17.65 3.42 -17.75
C LEU A 97 18.69 3.27 -18.86
N HIS A 98 18.34 2.60 -19.96
CA HIS A 98 19.22 2.37 -21.12
C HIS A 98 19.60 3.67 -21.84
N SER A 99 18.80 4.73 -21.74
CA SER A 99 19.20 6.05 -22.29
C SER A 99 20.39 6.67 -21.57
N ALA A 100 20.61 6.33 -20.29
CA ALA A 100 21.76 6.79 -19.51
C ALA A 100 22.86 5.73 -19.41
N TYR A 101 22.49 4.45 -19.32
CA TYR A 101 23.38 3.31 -19.12
C TYR A 101 22.98 2.14 -20.03
N PRO A 102 23.60 2.01 -21.23
CA PRO A 102 23.19 1.04 -22.25
C PRO A 102 23.28 -0.43 -21.81
N ASP A 103 24.19 -0.75 -20.88
CA ASP A 103 24.44 -2.11 -20.38
C ASP A 103 23.77 -2.38 -19.02
N ALA A 104 22.87 -1.50 -18.57
CA ALA A 104 22.24 -1.60 -17.26
C ALA A 104 21.05 -2.56 -17.24
N SER A 105 21.10 -3.54 -16.34
CA SER A 105 19.96 -4.40 -16.01
C SER A 105 19.40 -4.05 -14.64
N TRP A 106 18.14 -4.43 -14.37
CA TRP A 106 17.49 -4.09 -13.12
C TRP A 106 16.40 -5.10 -12.75
N GLU A 107 16.15 -5.24 -11.45
CA GLU A 107 15.13 -6.15 -10.90
C GLU A 107 14.26 -5.45 -9.85
N TRP A 108 12.99 -5.85 -9.74
CA TRP A 108 12.09 -5.36 -8.69
C TRP A 108 12.46 -6.00 -7.35
N GLU A 109 12.72 -5.19 -6.33
CA GLU A 109 12.92 -5.69 -4.95
C GLU A 109 11.57 -6.10 -4.29
N THR A 110 10.47 -5.53 -4.80
CA THR A 110 9.12 -5.77 -4.25
C THR A 110 8.55 -7.11 -4.70
N LYS A 111 8.04 -7.91 -3.75
CA LYS A 111 7.48 -9.26 -3.99
C LYS A 111 6.26 -9.30 -4.94
N ASP A 112 5.55 -8.18 -5.12
CA ASP A 112 4.37 -8.08 -5.99
C ASP A 112 4.35 -6.74 -6.76
N PRO A 113 5.06 -6.65 -7.91
CA PRO A 113 5.15 -5.42 -8.70
C PRO A 113 3.82 -5.06 -9.39
N ALA A 114 2.98 -6.05 -9.71
CA ALA A 114 1.68 -5.82 -10.35
C ALA A 114 0.76 -4.98 -9.45
N ARG A 115 0.72 -5.30 -8.16
CA ARG A 115 -0.10 -4.58 -7.19
C ARG A 115 0.39 -3.16 -6.92
N LEU A 116 1.71 -2.93 -6.97
CA LEU A 116 2.31 -1.61 -6.84
C LEU A 116 1.97 -0.72 -8.04
N ILE A 117 2.05 -1.27 -9.25
CA ILE A 117 1.72 -0.54 -10.49
C ILE A 117 0.23 -0.17 -10.57
N VAL A 118 -0.66 -1.05 -10.12
CA VAL A 118 -2.11 -0.79 -10.16
C VAL A 118 -2.55 0.20 -9.07
N ARG A 119 -1.94 0.16 -7.88
CA ARG A 119 -2.31 1.06 -6.76
C ARG A 119 -1.63 2.42 -6.83
N GLY A 120 -0.51 2.53 -7.55
CA GLY A 120 0.38 3.68 -7.46
C GLY A 120 1.17 3.66 -6.15
N GLY A 121 2.34 4.30 -6.18
CA GLY A 121 3.26 4.35 -5.05
C GLY A 121 4.72 4.22 -5.47
N LYS A 122 5.60 4.17 -4.46
CA LYS A 122 7.04 4.11 -4.63
C LYS A 122 7.53 2.67 -4.59
N GLY A 123 8.27 2.25 -5.61
CA GLY A 123 8.90 0.93 -5.69
C GLY A 123 10.41 1.06 -5.83
N ARG A 124 11.16 0.18 -5.15
CA ARG A 124 12.61 0.09 -5.29
C ARG A 124 13.00 -0.94 -6.34
N LEU A 125 13.98 -0.58 -7.13
CA LEU A 125 14.64 -1.40 -8.13
C LEU A 125 16.08 -1.63 -7.70
N LEU A 126 16.57 -2.85 -7.86
CA LEU A 126 17.98 -3.18 -7.78
C LEU A 126 18.58 -3.00 -9.17
N LEU A 127 19.70 -2.28 -9.29
CA LEU A 127 20.38 -2.01 -10.56
C LEU A 127 21.67 -2.84 -10.65
N HIS A 128 22.00 -3.29 -11.86
CA HIS A 128 23.23 -3.98 -12.20
C HIS A 128 23.87 -3.33 -13.43
N GLY A 129 25.19 -3.20 -13.46
CA GLY A 129 25.90 -2.58 -14.59
C GLY A 129 25.87 -1.05 -14.63
N VAL A 130 25.32 -0.38 -13.61
CA VAL A 130 25.38 1.07 -13.43
C VAL A 130 26.53 1.42 -12.48
N PRO A 131 27.61 2.09 -12.93
CA PRO A 131 28.67 2.54 -12.02
C PRO A 131 28.09 3.55 -11.02
N ASP A 132 28.46 3.41 -9.75
CA ASP A 132 28.04 4.23 -8.62
C ASP A 132 26.59 4.07 -8.12
N TYR A 133 25.66 3.38 -8.79
CA TYR A 133 24.27 3.27 -8.33
C TYR A 133 23.78 1.82 -8.24
N ASN A 134 23.45 1.37 -7.02
CA ASN A 134 22.97 0.01 -6.77
C ASN A 134 21.44 -0.10 -6.79
N TYR A 135 20.72 1.02 -6.62
CA TYR A 135 19.26 1.02 -6.53
C TYR A 135 18.65 2.16 -7.34
N ALA A 136 17.38 2.05 -7.69
CA ALA A 136 16.57 3.15 -8.18
C ALA A 136 15.23 3.14 -7.47
N GLU A 137 14.70 4.31 -7.15
CA GLU A 137 13.33 4.46 -6.67
C GLU A 137 12.46 4.98 -7.82
N VAL A 138 11.40 4.25 -8.10
CA VAL A 138 10.39 4.64 -9.09
C VAL A 138 9.13 5.03 -8.36
N ASP A 139 8.71 6.28 -8.55
CA ASP A 139 7.43 6.78 -8.08
C ASP A 139 6.40 6.68 -9.23
N LEU A 140 5.42 5.79 -9.06
CA LEU A 140 4.30 5.64 -9.98
C LEU A 140 3.11 6.44 -9.45
N ARG A 141 2.86 7.60 -10.05
CA ARG A 141 1.69 8.41 -9.72
C ARG A 141 0.42 7.82 -10.36
N PRO A 142 -0.76 7.91 -9.69
CA PRO A 142 -2.03 7.39 -10.21
C PRO A 142 -2.50 8.02 -11.53
N ASN A 143 -1.91 9.14 -11.93
CA ASN A 143 -2.16 9.82 -13.20
C ASN A 143 -1.37 9.25 -14.38
N GLY A 144 -0.56 8.20 -14.19
CA GLY A 144 0.28 7.59 -15.23
C GLY A 144 1.62 8.30 -15.46
N CYS A 145 1.96 9.30 -14.66
CA CYS A 145 3.27 9.92 -14.64
C CYS A 145 4.23 9.07 -13.79
N MET A 146 5.42 8.77 -14.34
CA MET A 146 6.43 7.95 -13.68
C MET A 146 7.71 8.76 -13.53
N GLU A 147 8.21 8.84 -12.31
CA GLU A 147 9.47 9.51 -11.99
C GLU A 147 10.47 8.46 -11.50
N CYS A 148 11.66 8.42 -12.11
CA CYS A 148 12.70 7.44 -11.79
C CYS A 148 13.89 8.19 -11.22
N SER A 149 14.18 7.98 -9.93
CA SER A 149 15.31 8.58 -9.22
C SER A 149 16.35 7.51 -8.97
N LEU A 150 17.55 7.68 -9.50
CA LEU A 150 18.68 6.78 -9.29
C LEU A 150 19.21 6.97 -7.86
N LEU A 151 19.38 5.89 -7.11
CA LEU A 151 19.82 5.91 -5.71
C LEU A 151 21.13 5.12 -5.54
N ARG A 152 22.18 5.80 -5.09
CA ARG A 152 23.42 5.17 -4.68
C ARG A 152 23.29 4.72 -3.25
N VAL A 153 23.43 3.43 -2.99
CA VAL A 153 23.72 2.97 -1.62
C VAL A 153 25.22 3.13 -1.43
N VAL A 154 25.59 4.19 -0.73
CA VAL A 154 26.94 4.35 -0.17
C VAL A 154 27.06 3.32 0.95
N PRO A 155 28.01 2.37 0.90
CA PRO A 155 28.29 1.53 2.06
C PRO A 155 28.66 2.46 3.22
N VAL A 156 27.98 2.33 4.35
CA VAL A 156 28.46 2.94 5.60
C VAL A 156 29.86 2.37 5.84
N PRO A 157 30.92 3.18 5.84
CA PRO A 157 32.25 2.68 6.15
C PRO A 157 32.22 2.21 7.61
N SER A 158 32.45 0.91 7.83
CA SER A 158 32.78 0.41 9.16
C SER A 158 33.98 1.21 9.68
N GLU A 159 33.87 1.68 10.92
CA GLU A 159 34.75 2.64 11.62
C GLU A 159 36.23 2.23 11.77
N HIS A 160 36.72 1.22 11.05
CA HIS A 160 38.05 0.65 11.25
C HIS A 160 39.14 1.01 10.25
N ASP A 161 38.85 1.68 9.13
CA ASP A 161 39.87 2.01 8.12
C ASP A 161 40.07 3.52 7.86
N LEU A 162 39.56 4.41 8.72
CA LEU A 162 39.96 5.83 8.70
C LEU A 162 41.04 6.10 9.75
N LYS A 163 42.27 5.72 9.43
CA LYS A 163 43.42 6.51 9.86
C LYS A 163 44.14 7.00 8.62
N GLU A 164 44.15 8.32 8.52
CA GLU A 164 44.99 9.15 7.65
C GLU A 164 44.63 9.12 6.17
N GLU A 165 43.67 9.97 5.79
CA GLU A 165 43.96 11.10 4.87
C GLU A 165 42.72 12.02 4.76
N THR A 166 42.86 13.24 5.25
CA THR A 166 41.91 14.37 5.15
C THR A 166 41.99 15.04 3.76
N PRO A 167 41.03 15.90 3.35
CA PRO A 167 39.86 15.52 2.55
C PRO A 167 39.72 16.36 1.25
N ARG A 168 38.87 15.89 0.32
CA ARG A 168 38.31 16.71 -0.78
C ARG A 168 36.80 16.45 -0.89
N ALA A 169 36.04 16.85 0.12
CA ALA A 169 34.58 16.71 0.14
C ALA A 169 33.86 17.99 0.62
N ASP A 170 34.46 19.17 0.41
CA ASP A 170 33.93 20.45 0.92
C ASP A 170 33.29 21.34 -0.16
N GLU A 171 33.05 20.86 -1.38
CA GLU A 171 32.57 21.72 -2.49
C GLU A 171 31.04 21.76 -2.72
N GLN A 172 30.22 20.98 -2.00
CA GLN A 172 28.77 20.89 -2.30
C GLN A 172 27.82 21.21 -1.13
N PHE A 173 28.32 21.61 0.05
CA PHE A 173 27.43 22.05 1.13
C PHE A 173 27.27 23.59 1.07
N ASN A 174 26.06 24.06 0.75
CA ASN A 174 25.74 25.49 0.76
C ASN A 174 24.93 25.82 2.03
N PRO A 175 25.51 26.54 3.01
CA PRO A 175 24.87 26.84 4.28
C PRO A 175 23.56 27.62 4.15
N GLN A 176 23.41 28.40 3.08
CA GLN A 176 22.18 29.14 2.80
C GLN A 176 21.02 28.21 2.44
N VAL A 177 21.29 27.16 1.66
CA VAL A 177 20.28 26.17 1.28
C VAL A 177 19.88 25.33 2.49
N TRP A 178 20.86 24.99 3.35
CA TRP A 178 20.57 24.33 4.62
C TRP A 178 19.67 25.18 5.53
N PHE A 179 20.01 26.46 5.70
CA PHE A 179 19.22 27.36 6.52
C PHE A 179 17.78 27.47 6.00
N GLU A 180 17.58 27.62 4.69
CA GLU A 180 16.22 27.77 4.14
C GLU A 180 15.37 26.50 4.21
N ILE A 181 15.99 25.32 4.02
CA ILE A 181 15.25 24.05 3.99
C ILE A 181 15.01 23.48 5.39
N GLN A 182 15.95 23.68 6.32
CA GLN A 182 15.94 23.02 7.63
C GLN A 182 16.23 23.96 8.79
N GLY A 183 17.24 24.83 8.66
CA GLY A 183 17.72 25.67 9.77
C GLY A 183 16.69 26.69 10.26
N ARG A 184 15.98 27.37 9.35
CA ARG A 184 15.06 28.46 9.64
C ARG A 184 13.90 28.00 10.51
N GLN A 185 13.19 26.95 10.10
CA GLN A 185 12.01 26.46 10.82
C GLN A 185 12.37 26.01 12.25
N VAL A 186 13.47 25.26 12.40
CA VAL A 186 13.92 24.78 13.70
C VAL A 186 14.39 25.94 14.57
N LEU A 187 15.15 26.89 14.01
CA LEU A 187 15.65 28.05 14.73
C LEU A 187 14.50 28.96 15.19
N GLU A 188 13.51 29.23 14.34
CA GLU A 188 12.34 30.06 14.69
C GLU A 188 11.49 29.42 15.80
N GLU A 189 11.28 28.09 15.75
CA GLU A 189 10.55 27.37 16.80
C GLU A 189 11.30 27.41 18.14
N LEU A 190 12.62 27.22 18.13
CA LEU A 190 13.45 27.31 19.33
C LEU A 190 13.49 28.72 19.89
N ILE A 191 13.68 29.74 19.05
CA ILE A 191 13.68 31.13 19.47
C ILE A 191 12.33 31.50 20.08
N ALA A 192 11.21 31.10 19.47
CA ALA A 192 9.88 31.36 20.03
C ALA A 192 9.66 30.68 21.41
N ASP A 193 10.13 29.44 21.58
CA ASP A 193 10.07 28.75 22.87
C ASP A 193 10.97 29.43 23.92
N LEU A 194 12.19 29.82 23.54
CA LEU A 194 13.17 30.47 24.43
C LEU A 194 12.76 31.90 24.82
N ASP A 195 12.24 32.68 23.88
CA ASP A 195 11.69 34.02 24.12
C ASP A 195 10.50 33.96 25.09
N SER A 196 9.63 32.95 24.95
CA SER A 196 8.51 32.74 25.88
C SER A 196 8.96 32.46 27.32
N ARG A 197 10.19 31.98 27.49
CA ARG A 197 10.83 31.69 28.79
C ARG A 197 11.73 32.82 29.27
N GLY A 198 11.89 33.88 28.47
CA GLY A 198 12.69 35.06 28.81
C GLY A 198 14.18 34.94 28.48
N HIS A 199 14.59 33.97 27.67
CA HIS A 199 15.95 33.90 27.14
C HIS A 199 16.09 34.77 25.88
N ASN A 200 17.30 35.26 25.63
CA ASN A 200 17.64 36.09 24.48
C ASN A 200 18.87 35.60 23.70
N SER A 201 19.48 34.49 24.15
CA SER A 201 20.62 33.87 23.49
C SER A 201 20.51 32.34 23.51
N LEU A 202 21.09 31.72 22.48
CA LEU A 202 21.27 30.27 22.39
C LEU A 202 22.64 29.95 21.78
N ILE A 203 23.16 28.77 22.07
CA ILE A 203 24.44 28.28 21.57
C ILE A 203 24.18 27.01 20.77
N MET A 204 24.60 27.00 19.50
CA MET A 204 24.48 25.86 18.60
C MET A 204 25.82 25.13 18.54
N ASN A 205 25.86 23.92 19.09
CA ASN A 205 27.07 23.08 19.13
C ASN A 205 27.29 22.37 17.79
N GLU A 206 28.53 21.90 17.57
CA GLU A 206 28.92 21.16 16.36
C GLU A 206 28.03 19.95 16.06
N ASP A 207 27.55 19.26 17.10
CA ASP A 207 26.67 18.09 16.97
C ASP A 207 25.23 18.45 16.53
N GLY A 208 24.94 19.74 16.31
CA GLY A 208 23.59 20.24 16.03
C GLY A 208 22.69 20.31 17.27
N SER A 209 23.24 20.13 18.47
CA SER A 209 22.53 20.37 19.72
C SER A 209 22.53 21.86 20.07
N VAL A 210 21.49 22.30 20.77
CA VAL A 210 21.37 23.67 21.28
C VAL A 210 21.48 23.66 22.79
N THR A 211 22.36 24.53 23.31
CA THR A 211 22.50 24.82 24.73
C THR A 211 22.03 26.25 25.00
N VAL A 212 21.30 26.43 26.10
CA VAL A 212 20.76 27.74 26.49
C VAL A 212 21.65 28.30 27.60
N GLU A 213 22.10 29.54 27.43
CA GLU A 213 22.92 30.22 28.44
C GLU A 213 22.04 30.56 29.66
N GLY A 214 22.24 29.85 30.77
CA GLY A 214 21.57 30.13 32.06
C GLY A 214 20.59 29.07 32.59
N GLU A 215 20.42 27.92 31.92
CA GLU A 215 19.70 26.79 32.51
C GLU A 215 20.62 26.07 33.52
N PHE A 216 20.13 25.74 34.72
CA PHE A 216 20.92 25.15 35.82
C PHE A 216 21.40 23.70 35.54
N ASP A 217 21.14 23.22 34.33
CA ASP A 217 21.41 21.90 33.80
C ASP A 217 21.69 22.14 32.32
N ASP A 218 22.96 22.29 31.93
CA ASP A 218 23.46 22.54 30.56
C ASP A 218 23.09 21.39 29.61
N LYS A 219 21.80 21.11 29.48
CA LYS A 219 21.27 20.02 28.68
C LYS A 219 21.23 20.48 27.25
N ALA A 220 22.23 20.03 26.49
CA ALA A 220 22.22 20.07 25.04
C ALA A 220 20.96 19.36 24.52
N VAL A 221 20.03 20.13 23.97
CA VAL A 221 18.84 19.59 23.31
C VAL A 221 19.20 19.31 21.85
N PRO A 222 19.08 18.07 21.36
CA PRO A 222 19.31 17.80 19.94
C PRO A 222 18.26 18.53 19.11
N ALA A 223 18.69 19.48 18.26
CA ALA A 223 17.79 20.39 17.56
C ALA A 223 17.96 20.31 16.03
N PHE A 224 19.19 20.37 15.54
CA PHE A 224 19.50 20.32 14.11
C PHE A 224 19.97 18.92 13.69
N THR A 225 19.27 18.29 12.74
CA THR A 225 19.59 16.94 12.24
C THR A 225 20.78 16.93 11.25
N SER A 226 21.19 18.08 10.72
CA SER A 226 22.15 18.22 9.61
C SER A 226 22.98 19.50 9.73
N PHE A 227 23.47 19.82 10.93
CA PHE A 227 24.16 21.08 11.20
C PHE A 227 25.42 21.26 10.32
N PRO A 228 25.71 22.48 9.82
CA PRO A 228 26.88 22.75 9.00
C PRO A 228 28.20 22.40 9.72
N SER A 229 29.17 21.85 8.99
CA SER A 229 30.51 21.59 9.54
C SER A 229 31.27 22.90 9.84
N LYS A 230 32.28 22.83 10.72
CA LYS A 230 33.13 23.96 11.13
C LYS A 230 33.65 24.82 9.98
N VAL A 231 33.95 24.20 8.83
CA VAL A 231 34.44 24.87 7.62
C VAL A 231 33.44 25.90 7.09
N HIS A 232 32.15 25.67 7.31
CA HIS A 232 31.06 26.50 6.82
C HIS A 232 30.47 27.46 7.86
N TRP A 233 30.88 27.40 9.12
CA TRP A 233 30.36 28.28 10.18
C TRP A 233 30.49 29.77 9.88
N PRO A 234 31.62 30.28 9.30
CA PRO A 234 31.70 31.69 8.93
C PRO A 234 30.66 32.10 7.87
N GLN A 235 30.24 31.16 7.02
CA GLN A 235 29.17 31.40 6.04
C GLN A 235 27.79 31.30 6.70
N THR A 236 27.59 30.33 7.60
CA THR A 236 26.34 30.18 8.39
C THR A 236 26.08 31.42 9.24
N VAL A 237 27.09 31.98 9.90
CA VAL A 237 26.98 33.23 10.68
C VAL A 237 26.50 34.37 9.79
N ARG A 238 27.09 34.54 8.59
CA ARG A 238 26.64 35.57 7.64
C ARG A 238 25.20 35.38 7.19
N VAL A 239 24.74 34.13 7.04
CA VAL A 239 23.34 33.84 6.71
C VAL A 239 22.44 34.24 7.88
N LEU A 240 22.80 33.89 9.12
CA LEU A 240 22.04 34.29 10.31
C LEU A 240 21.98 35.81 10.50
N GLU A 241 23.09 36.51 10.29
CA GLU A 241 23.17 37.97 10.30
C GLU A 241 22.29 38.60 9.21
N SER A 242 22.25 38.00 8.01
CA SER A 242 21.40 38.48 6.91
C SER A 242 19.90 38.34 7.20
N GLU A 243 19.55 37.45 8.12
CA GLU A 243 18.17 37.15 8.54
C GLU A 243 17.76 37.94 9.80
N GLY A 244 18.67 38.76 10.35
CA GLY A 244 18.40 39.64 11.48
C GLY A 244 18.84 39.11 12.85
N TYR A 245 19.53 37.98 12.91
CA TYR A 245 20.09 37.42 14.15
C TYR A 245 21.54 37.87 14.36
N ALA A 246 21.91 38.21 15.59
CA ALA A 246 23.32 38.45 15.92
C ALA A 246 24.01 37.12 16.22
N ALA A 247 24.90 36.67 15.33
CA ALA A 247 25.59 35.39 15.45
C ALA A 247 27.11 35.57 15.51
N ASP A 248 27.79 34.81 16.37
CA ASP A 248 29.26 34.78 16.46
C ASP A 248 29.77 33.35 16.70
N VAL A 249 31.01 33.08 16.30
CA VAL A 249 31.65 31.78 16.51
C VAL A 249 32.38 31.80 17.86
N ASP A 250 31.85 31.08 18.83
CA ASP A 250 32.41 30.95 20.18
C ASP A 250 33.08 29.57 20.33
N GLY A 251 34.35 29.49 19.93
CA GLY A 251 35.16 28.27 20.01
C GLY A 251 34.63 27.14 19.12
N GLU A 252 33.95 26.17 19.74
CA GLU A 252 33.36 24.99 19.07
C GLU A 252 31.82 25.09 18.90
N ALA A 253 31.26 26.29 19.00
CA ALA A 253 29.84 26.52 18.82
C ALA A 253 29.55 27.86 18.12
N ILE A 254 28.34 28.00 17.57
CA ILE A 254 27.82 29.27 17.05
C ILE A 254 26.84 29.83 18.08
N ARG A 255 27.18 30.98 18.68
CA ARG A 255 26.29 31.71 19.56
C ARG A 255 25.34 32.56 18.71
N VAL A 256 24.05 32.51 19.00
CA VAL A 256 23.01 33.28 18.32
C VAL A 256 22.22 34.08 19.36
N THR A 257 21.98 35.33 19.06
CA THR A 257 21.26 36.31 19.89
C THR A 257 20.18 36.97 19.02
N TRP A 258 19.00 37.21 19.56
CA TRP A 258 17.86 37.85 18.87
C TRP A 258 17.31 39.04 19.64
#